data_AF-A0A383BK63-F1
#
_entry.id   AF-A0A383BK63-F1
#
_cell.length_a   1.000
_cell.length_b   1.000
_cell.length_c   1.000
_cell.angle_alpha   90.00
_cell.angle_beta   90.00
_cell.angle_gamma   90.00
#
_symmetry.space_group_name_H-M   'P 1'
#
loop_
_entity.id
_entity.type
_entity.pdbx_description
1 polymer ?
#
loop_
_entity_poly.entity_id
_entity_poly.type
_entity_poly.pdbx_seq_one_letter_code
_entity_poly.pdbx_strand_id
1 'polypeptide(L)' 'MQLAQQFEQVLCSQPFSHLGVVKNQQKSVLRVWRPNVNEITIKWENAALANVTVTSQNGLFETPLPK' A
#
# COMPACT_ATOMS: atom_id res chain seq x y z
N MET A 1 8.94 -15.28 3.91
CA MET A 1 7.46 -15.19 3.98
C MET A 1 7.03 -13.92 3.29
N GLN A 2 6.00 -13.97 2.45
CA GLN A 2 5.54 -12.78 1.73
C GLN A 2 4.80 -11.86 2.71
N LEU A 3 5.04 -10.55 2.68
CA LEU A 3 4.48 -9.59 3.64
C LEU A 3 2.93 -9.67 3.73
N ALA A 4 2.26 -9.89 2.59
CA ALA A 4 0.82 -10.12 2.53
C ALA A 4 0.37 -11.33 3.39
N GLN A 5 1.11 -12.43 3.37
CA GLN A 5 0.82 -13.61 4.19
C GLN A 5 1.01 -13.33 5.69
N GLN A 6 1.99 -12.50 6.05
CA GLN A 6 2.19 -12.09 7.44
C GLN A 6 1.04 -11.22 7.96
N PHE A 7 0.41 -10.42 7.09
CA PHE A 7 -0.79 -9.68 7.45
C PHE A 7 -2.02 -10.57 7.53
N GLU A 8 -2.20 -11.47 6.56
CA GLU A 8 -3.33 -12.39 6.51
C GLU A 8 -3.38 -13.31 7.74
N GLN A 9 -2.23 -13.82 8.17
CA GLN A 9 -2.11 -14.70 9.33
C GLN A 9 -1.93 -13.96 10.66
N VAL A 10 -1.99 -12.62 10.66
CA VAL A 10 -1.79 -11.77 11.85
C VAL A 10 -0.43 -12.03 12.54
N LEU A 11 0.59 -12.39 11.76
CA LEU A 11 1.96 -12.67 12.22
C LEU A 11 2.88 -11.46 12.15
N CYS A 12 2.43 -10.35 11.57
CA CYS A 12 3.21 -9.11 11.50
C CYS A 12 3.21 -8.41 12.87
N SER A 13 4.38 -8.38 13.52
CA SER A 13 4.56 -7.73 14.83
C SER A 13 4.50 -6.20 14.77
N GLN A 14 4.79 -5.60 13.61
CA GLN A 14 4.85 -4.15 13.44
C GLN A 14 4.16 -3.70 12.14
N PRO A 15 2.83 -3.83 12.03
CA PRO A 15 2.13 -3.58 10.76
C PRO A 15 2.30 -2.14 10.27
N PHE A 16 2.37 -1.16 11.17
CA PHE A 16 2.55 0.25 10.81
C PHE A 16 3.97 0.61 10.35
N SER A 17 4.97 -0.22 10.62
CA SER A 17 6.30 -0.07 10.01
C SER A 17 6.29 -0.44 8.53
N HIS A 18 5.26 -1.17 8.09
CA HIS A 18 5.13 -1.69 6.74
C HIS A 18 4.01 -1.02 5.94
N LEU A 19 2.99 -0.46 6.59
CA LEU A 19 1.82 0.18 5.99
C LEU A 19 1.88 1.70 6.08
N GLY A 20 1.12 2.38 5.21
CA GLY A 20 1.17 3.83 5.05
C GLY A 20 2.30 4.25 4.13
N VAL A 21 2.87 5.44 4.37
CA VAL A 21 4.00 5.94 3.59
C VAL A 21 5.29 5.34 4.13
N VAL A 22 5.91 4.45 3.36
CA VAL A 22 7.16 3.79 3.71
C VAL A 22 8.27 4.19 2.75
N LYS A 23 9.47 4.42 3.30
CA LYS A 23 10.67 4.68 2.51
C LYS A 23 11.34 3.36 2.18
N ASN A 24 11.46 3.04 0.90
CA ASN A 24 12.41 2.04 0.42
C ASN A 24 13.68 2.77 -0.05
N GLN A 25 14.82 2.09 -0.13
CA GLN A 25 16.18 2.62 -0.29
C GLN A 25 16.37 3.67 -1.42
N GLN A 26 15.42 3.80 -2.34
CA GLN A 26 15.46 4.78 -3.43
C GLN A 26 14.16 5.60 -3.60
N LYS A 27 13.03 5.21 -2.99
CA LYS A 27 11.71 5.82 -3.24
C LYS A 27 10.76 5.71 -2.04
N SER A 28 9.93 6.73 -1.86
CA SER A 28 8.78 6.67 -0.94
C SER A 28 7.60 6.02 -1.66
N VAL A 29 7.02 5.00 -1.04
CA VAL A 29 5.86 4.27 -1.57
C VAL A 29 4.73 4.29 -0.55
N LEU A 30 3.50 4.38 -1.04
CA LEU A 30 2.31 4.17 -0.23
C LEU A 30 1.96 2.68 -0.27
N ARG A 31 1.94 2.03 0.88
CA ARG A 31 1.53 0.63 1.04
C ARG A 31 0.24 0.53 1.83
N VAL A 32 -0.74 -0.19 1.29
CA VAL A 32 -2.08 -0.35 1.88
C VAL A 32 -2.46 -1.83 1.93
N TRP A 33 -2.98 -2.29 3.06
CA TRP A 33 -3.46 -3.65 3.24
C TRP A 33 -4.99 -3.69 3.28
N ARG A 34 -5.60 -4.35 2.29
CA ARG A 34 -7.04 -4.56 2.17
C ARG A 34 -7.31 -5.94 1.51
N PRO A 35 -7.41 -7.04 2.29
CA PRO A 35 -7.41 -8.41 1.79
C PRO A 35 -8.59 -8.81 0.89
N ASN A 36 -9.72 -8.12 0.99
CA ASN A 36 -10.97 -8.50 0.31
C ASN A 36 -11.34 -7.57 -0.85
N VAL A 37 -10.38 -6.80 -1.35
CA VAL A 37 -10.56 -5.93 -2.52
C VAL A 37 -9.43 -6.18 -3.50
N ASN A 38 -9.75 -6.10 -4.78
CA ASN A 38 -8.79 -6.30 -5.87
C ASN A 38 -8.30 -4.97 -6.44
N GLU A 39 -8.94 -3.87 -6.07
CA GLU A 39 -8.68 -2.53 -6.57
C GLU A 39 -8.89 -1.49 -5.47
N ILE A 40 -8.01 -0.51 -5.40
CA ILE A 40 -8.18 0.71 -4.60
C ILE A 40 -7.97 1.94 -5.48
N THR A 41 -8.67 3.01 -5.16
CA THR A 41 -8.41 4.34 -5.72
C THR A 41 -7.87 5.24 -4.62
N ILE A 42 -6.69 5.79 -4.85
CA ILE A 42 -6.04 6.76 -3.98
C ILE A 42 -6.41 8.15 -4.46
N LYS A 43 -7.02 8.92 -3.56
CA LYS A 43 -7.35 10.33 -3.76
C LYS A 43 -6.37 11.18 -2.98
N TRP A 44 -5.94 12.28 -3.58
CA TRP A 44 -5.05 13.24 -2.95
C TRP A 44 -5.86 14.47 -2.55
N GLU A 45 -5.46 15.13 -1.47
CA GLU A 45 -6.08 16.40 -1.07
C GLU A 45 -5.77 17.52 -2.08
N ASN A 46 -4.59 17.47 -2.69
CA ASN A 46 -4.23 18.40 -3.76
C ASN A 46 -4.97 18.03 -5.05
N ALA A 47 -5.91 18.88 -5.46
CA ALA A 47 -6.71 18.70 -6.67
C ALA A 47 -5.88 18.67 -7.97
N ALA A 48 -4.64 19.16 -7.98
CA ALA A 48 -3.73 19.07 -9.12
C ALA A 48 -3.14 17.66 -9.31
N LEU A 49 -3.22 16.79 -8.29
CA LEU A 49 -2.72 15.43 -8.37
C LEU A 49 -3.83 14.49 -8.88
N ALA A 50 -3.51 13.74 -9.93
CA ALA A 50 -4.42 12.74 -10.47
C ALA A 50 -4.66 11.61 -9.46
N ASN A 51 -5.91 11.15 -9.39
CA ASN A 51 -6.24 9.94 -8.64
C ASN A 51 -5.48 8.75 -9.23
N VAL A 52 -5.02 7.85 -8.37
CA VAL A 52 -4.27 6.67 -8.77
C VAL A 52 -5.09 5.43 -8.43
N THR A 53 -5.43 4.64 -9.43
CA THR A 53 -6.05 3.32 -9.23
C THR A 53 -4.96 2.26 -9.24
N VAL A 54 -4.97 1.41 -8.23
CA VAL A 54 -3.97 0.34 -8.03
C VAL A 54 -4.71 -0.97 -7.83
N THR A 55 -4.31 -1.99 -8.57
CA THR A 55 -4.84 -3.35 -8.42
C THR A 55 -3.88 -4.25 -7.65
N SER A 56 -4.41 -5.19 -6.89
CA SER A 56 -3.62 -6.21 -6.20
C SER A 56 -4.31 -7.57 -6.28
N GLN A 57 -3.52 -8.64 -6.32
CA GLN A 57 -4.00 -10.03 -6.32
C GLN A 57 -3.98 -10.67 -4.93
N ASN A 58 -3.35 -10.04 -3.95
CA ASN A 58 -3.15 -10.61 -2.61
C ASN A 58 -3.58 -9.64 -1.50
N GLY A 59 -4.32 -8.57 -1.85
CA GLY A 59 -4.79 -7.56 -0.90
C GLY A 59 -3.74 -6.57 -0.42
N LEU A 60 -2.47 -6.73 -0.81
CA LEU A 60 -1.42 -5.76 -0.53
C LEU A 60 -1.21 -4.86 -1.74
N PHE A 61 -1.46 -3.57 -1.56
CA PHE A 61 -1.35 -2.56 -2.61
C PHE A 61 -0.09 -1.73 -2.38
N GLU A 62 0.65 -1.46 -3.45
CA GLU A 62 1.85 -0.63 -3.43
C GLU A 62 1.83 0.33 -4.62
N THR A 63 2.06 1.62 -4.37
CA THR A 63 2.25 2.61 -5.42
C THR A 63 3.33 3.61 -5.03
N PRO A 64 4.14 4.12 -5.97
CA PRO A 64 4.97 5.28 -5.71
C PRO A 64 4.11 6.49 -5.32
N LEU A 65 4.68 7.38 -4.51
CA LEU A 65 4.07 8.69 -4.29
C LEU A 65 4.18 9.56 -5.55
N PRO A 66 3.19 10.42 -5.80
CA PRO A 66 3.27 11.43 -6.85
C PRO A 66 4.47 12.37 -6.58
N LYS A 67 5.06 12.88 -7.67
CA LYS A 67 6.17 13.84 -7.60
C LYS A 67 5.68 15.23 -7.26
#